data_AF-A0A817J035-F1
#
_entry.id   AF-A0A817J035-F1
#
_cell.length_a   1.000
_cell.length_b   1.000
_cell.length_c   1.000
_cell.angle_alpha   90.00
_cell.angle_beta   90.00
_cell.angle_gamma   90.00
#
_symmetry.space_group_name_H-M   'P 1'
#
loop_
_entity.id
_entity.type
_entity.pdbx_description
1 polymer ?
#
loop_
_entity_poly.entity_id
_entity_poly.type
_entity_poly.pdbx_seq_one_letter_code
_entity_poly.pdbx_strand_id
1 'polypeptide(L)'
;MIHTHTHTLLALLQYSPASLDIIDKADASLDMSHIQSIGLFVRKSCRNTQFIIVSLKDGMFSNVNVEVMSWYNNISHKQFCCVFDELDSNTLQTRWNAFEQAEREMGWQPQNKQESIAFLAHFAHETDANPDKQYYGRGWLQLSYPANYRAAGDALGIGLWNNSDVVATNEVIACKTAIWFWKENKMANLVANGEFDETTRKLNPLEFESRGGPLLQSRKQRYRDVEKCFCRN
;
A
#
# COMPACT_ATOMS: atom_id res chain seq x y z
N MET A 1 -22.14 29.77 22.07
CA MET A 1 -21.43 28.51 22.34
C MET A 1 -20.54 28.25 21.14
N ILE A 2 -19.30 28.74 21.16
CA ILE A 2 -18.32 28.60 20.07
C ILE A 2 -17.19 27.75 20.65
N HIS A 3 -16.99 26.54 20.13
CA HIS A 3 -15.96 25.63 20.60
C HIS A 3 -14.59 26.01 20.01
N THR A 4 -13.75 26.52 20.91
CA THR A 4 -12.28 26.41 21.03
C THR A 4 -11.44 25.83 19.88
N HIS A 5 -10.66 26.73 19.27
CA HIS A 5 -9.22 26.70 18.96
C HIS A 5 -8.46 25.37 18.76
N THR A 6 -7.77 25.27 17.61
CA THR A 6 -6.49 24.56 17.49
C THR A 6 -5.43 25.53 16.94
N HIS A 7 -4.40 25.75 17.74
CA HIS A 7 -3.30 26.68 17.51
C HIS A 7 -2.24 26.06 16.58
N THR A 8 -1.86 26.76 15.50
CA THR A 8 -0.61 26.49 14.76
C THR A 8 0.50 27.32 15.40
N LEU A 9 1.44 26.67 16.09
CA LEU A 9 2.62 27.32 16.65
C LEU A 9 3.80 27.06 15.71
N LEU A 10 4.24 28.10 15.00
CA LEU A 10 5.48 28.09 14.20
C LEU A 10 6.59 28.71 15.06
N ALA A 11 7.55 27.90 15.51
CA ALA A 11 8.73 28.37 16.24
C ALA A 11 9.99 28.15 15.38
N LEU A 12 10.53 29.23 14.82
CA LEU A 12 11.80 29.24 14.09
C LEU A 12 12.94 29.50 15.08
N LEU A 13 13.59 28.45 15.55
CA LEU A 13 14.76 28.55 16.43
C LEU A 13 16.03 28.46 15.62
N GLN A 14 16.65 29.61 15.36
CA GLN A 14 17.87 29.70 14.58
C GLN A 14 19.08 29.28 15.44
N TYR A 15 19.73 28.17 15.10
CA TYR A 15 21.01 27.73 15.70
C TYR A 15 22.15 27.78 14.66
N SER A 16 23.38 28.02 15.12
CA SER A 16 24.62 28.13 14.30
C SER A 16 25.59 27.01 14.72
N PRO A 17 26.23 26.25 13.81
CA PRO A 17 26.79 26.68 12.52
C PRO A 17 25.92 26.44 11.27
N ALA A 18 24.73 25.86 11.40
CA ALA A 18 23.71 25.78 10.35
C ALA A 18 22.31 25.82 10.99
N SER A 19 21.41 26.66 10.45
CA SER A 19 20.05 26.77 10.98
C SER A 19 19.31 25.43 10.79
N LEU A 20 18.97 24.80 11.92
CA LEU A 20 18.07 23.66 11.98
C LEU A 20 16.67 24.18 12.33
N ASP A 21 15.75 24.09 11.38
CA ASP A 21 14.38 24.54 11.56
C ASP A 21 13.45 23.33 11.75
N ILE A 22 12.63 23.35 12.81
CA ILE A 22 11.64 22.30 13.11
C ILE A 22 10.26 22.84 12.75
N ILE A 23 9.57 22.14 11.86
CA ILE A 23 8.17 22.42 11.50
C ILE A 23 7.31 21.33 12.12
N ASP A 24 6.65 21.65 13.23
CA ASP A 24 5.70 20.76 13.92
C ASP A 24 4.26 21.08 13.52
N LYS A 25 3.47 20.05 13.18
CA LYS A 25 2.03 20.13 12.84
C LYS A 25 1.66 21.10 11.71
N ALA A 26 2.46 21.20 10.66
CA ALA A 26 2.13 22.05 9.50
C ALA A 26 0.83 21.64 8.77
N ASP A 27 0.34 20.43 8.99
CA ASP A 27 -0.72 19.78 8.23
C ASP A 27 -2.06 19.66 8.97
N ALA A 28 -2.10 20.01 10.26
CA ALA A 28 -3.26 19.82 11.13
C ALA A 28 -4.52 20.59 10.67
N SER A 29 -4.37 21.58 9.77
CA SER A 29 -5.50 22.35 9.22
C SER A 29 -5.40 22.67 7.72
N LEU A 30 -4.42 22.13 6.98
CA LEU A 30 -4.20 22.50 5.57
C LEU A 30 -4.68 21.41 4.60
N ASP A 31 -5.40 21.83 3.55
CA ASP A 31 -5.71 21.03 2.36
C ASP A 31 -4.43 20.71 1.55
N MET A 32 -4.47 19.65 0.74
CA MET A 32 -3.34 19.15 -0.07
C MET A 32 -2.75 20.23 -0.99
N SER A 33 -3.58 21.15 -1.49
CA SER A 33 -3.16 22.29 -2.32
C SER A 33 -2.25 23.29 -1.58
N HIS A 34 -2.51 23.54 -0.29
CA HIS A 34 -1.70 24.40 0.57
C HIS A 34 -0.41 23.70 1.01
N ILE A 35 -0.45 22.39 1.26
CA ILE A 35 0.73 21.58 1.62
C ILE A 35 1.75 21.58 0.48
N GLN A 36 1.31 21.38 -0.77
CA GLN A 36 2.20 21.46 -1.94
C GLN A 36 2.83 22.85 -2.10
N SER A 37 2.07 23.91 -1.86
CA SER A 37 2.56 25.28 -1.96
C SER A 37 3.65 25.59 -0.92
N ILE A 38 3.51 25.06 0.30
CA ILE A 38 4.54 25.16 1.35
C ILE A 38 5.78 24.39 0.97
N GLY A 39 5.63 23.15 0.48
CA GLY A 39 6.77 22.34 0.00
C GLY A 39 7.55 23.04 -1.12
N LEU A 40 6.85 23.68 -2.06
CA LEU A 40 7.47 24.48 -3.13
C LEU A 40 8.15 25.74 -2.61
N PHE A 41 7.57 26.42 -1.61
CA PHE A 41 8.17 27.59 -0.98
C PHE A 41 9.47 27.23 -0.27
N VAL A 42 9.46 26.19 0.57
CA VAL A 42 10.66 25.69 1.29
C VAL A 42 11.76 25.35 0.28
N ARG A 43 11.43 24.60 -0.78
CA ARG A 43 12.39 24.21 -1.83
C ARG A 43 13.00 25.40 -2.57
N LYS A 44 12.21 26.44 -2.85
CA LYS A 44 12.68 27.62 -3.61
C LYS A 44 13.46 28.60 -2.73
N SER A 45 12.99 28.85 -1.52
CA SER A 45 13.42 29.96 -0.67
C SER A 45 14.52 29.57 0.33
N CYS A 46 14.63 28.28 0.70
CA CYS A 46 15.46 27.84 1.83
C CYS A 46 16.56 26.85 1.41
N ARG A 47 17.46 27.27 0.51
CA ARG A 47 18.46 26.39 -0.13
C ARG A 47 19.62 25.94 0.77
N ASN A 48 19.88 26.63 1.87
CA ASN A 48 21.01 26.37 2.80
C ASN A 48 20.54 26.01 4.22
N THR A 49 19.30 25.54 4.35
CA THR A 49 18.66 25.27 5.64
C THR A 49 18.28 23.80 5.73
N GLN A 50 18.47 23.20 6.89
CA GLN A 50 18.00 21.84 7.17
C GLN A 50 16.65 21.92 7.88
N PHE A 51 15.67 21.16 7.39
CA PHE A 51 14.33 21.09 7.96
C PHE A 51 14.07 19.70 8.52
N ILE A 52 13.50 19.65 9.72
CA ILE A 52 12.80 18.47 10.21
C ILE A 52 11.31 18.78 10.11
N ILE A 53 10.61 18.01 9.27
CA ILE A 53 9.19 18.18 9.02
C ILE A 53 8.47 16.99 9.65
N VAL A 54 7.61 17.27 10.62
CA VAL A 54 6.75 16.26 11.25
C VAL A 54 5.34 16.41 10.65
N SER A 55 4.94 15.45 9.81
CA SER A 55 3.64 15.40 9.12
C SER A 55 2.86 14.15 9.54
N LEU A 56 1.55 14.28 9.65
CA LEU A 56 0.59 13.18 9.72
C LEU A 56 -0.08 12.90 8.35
N LYS A 57 0.26 13.65 7.29
CA LYS A 57 -0.24 13.46 5.91
C LYS A 57 0.86 13.07 4.92
N ASP A 58 0.58 12.04 4.12
CA ASP A 58 1.50 11.40 3.14
C ASP A 58 1.97 12.32 1.99
N GLY A 59 1.33 13.47 1.76
CA GLY A 59 1.67 14.36 0.64
C GLY A 59 2.86 15.30 0.85
N MET A 60 3.30 15.52 2.11
CA MET A 60 4.25 16.59 2.43
C MET A 60 5.72 16.21 2.10
N PHE A 61 6.02 14.92 1.93
CA PHE A 61 7.38 14.41 1.72
C PHE A 61 7.81 14.41 0.25
N SER A 62 6.88 14.55 -0.70
CA SER A 62 7.16 14.52 -2.15
C SER A 62 8.13 15.61 -2.66
N ASN A 63 8.41 16.64 -1.86
CA ASN A 63 9.23 17.80 -2.23
C ASN A 63 10.45 18.03 -1.34
N VAL A 64 10.69 17.20 -0.32
CA VAL A 64 11.82 17.40 0.61
C VAL A 64 13.10 16.79 0.05
N ASN A 65 14.24 17.42 0.31
CA ASN A 65 15.55 16.94 -0.17
C ASN A 65 16.02 15.67 0.57
N VAL A 66 15.58 15.49 1.82
CA VAL A 66 15.91 14.34 2.68
C VAL A 66 14.65 14.01 3.50
N GLU A 67 14.12 12.80 3.35
CA GLU A 67 13.03 12.28 4.18
C GLU A 67 13.64 11.61 5.41
N VAL A 68 13.36 12.16 6.61
CA VAL A 68 13.78 11.57 7.88
C VAL A 68 12.56 10.89 8.50
N MET A 69 12.25 9.69 8.02
CA MET A 69 11.24 8.74 8.52
C MET A 69 9.77 9.21 8.49
N SER A 70 8.94 8.56 7.67
CA SER A 70 7.51 8.43 7.98
C SER A 70 7.33 7.31 9.02
N TRP A 71 6.66 7.61 10.14
CA TRP A 71 6.18 6.58 11.07
C TRP A 71 4.78 6.13 10.63
N TYR A 72 4.71 5.50 9.46
CA TYR A 72 3.53 4.76 9.05
C TYR A 72 3.98 3.39 8.53
N ASN A 73 3.21 2.36 8.83
CA ASN A 73 3.43 0.97 8.40
C ASN A 73 3.20 0.80 6.88
N ASN A 74 3.62 1.79 6.10
CA ASN A 74 3.34 1.90 4.70
C ASN A 74 4.45 1.24 3.88
N ILE A 75 4.06 0.62 2.77
CA ILE A 75 5.00 -0.04 1.86
C ILE A 75 5.66 1.07 1.03
N SER A 76 6.97 1.28 1.18
CA SER A 76 7.67 2.31 0.38
C SER A 76 7.80 1.90 -1.09
N HIS A 77 7.90 2.88 -1.99
CA HIS A 77 8.17 2.62 -3.41
C HIS A 77 9.41 1.74 -3.62
N LYS A 78 10.50 1.95 -2.85
CA LYS A 78 11.70 1.11 -2.92
C LYS A 78 11.42 -0.35 -2.54
N GLN A 79 10.63 -0.59 -1.50
CA GLN A 79 10.23 -1.94 -1.09
C GLN A 79 9.34 -2.59 -2.14
N PHE A 80 8.34 -1.86 -2.66
CA PHE A 80 7.47 -2.33 -3.73
C PHE A 80 8.27 -2.70 -4.98
N CYS A 81 9.16 -1.83 -5.43
CA CYS A 81 10.04 -2.08 -6.57
C CYS A 81 10.98 -3.27 -6.37
N CYS A 82 11.46 -3.50 -5.14
CA CYS A 82 12.27 -4.69 -4.84
C CYS A 82 11.45 -5.98 -4.92
N VAL A 83 10.16 -5.95 -4.55
CA VAL A 83 9.27 -7.12 -4.61
C VAL A 83 8.89 -7.49 -6.04
N PHE A 84 8.81 -6.52 -6.94
CA PHE A 84 8.43 -6.70 -8.34
C PHE A 84 9.57 -6.33 -9.30
N ASP A 85 10.81 -6.70 -8.94
CA ASP A 85 12.03 -6.31 -9.68
C ASP A 85 12.15 -6.95 -11.08
N GLU A 86 11.34 -7.98 -11.34
CA GLU A 86 11.17 -8.65 -12.63
C GLU A 86 10.32 -7.87 -13.65
N LEU A 87 9.55 -6.86 -13.22
CA LEU A 87 8.70 -6.06 -14.10
C LEU A 87 9.49 -4.95 -14.80
N ASP A 88 9.09 -4.60 -16.02
CA ASP A 88 9.62 -3.42 -16.68
C ASP A 88 9.19 -2.14 -15.94
N SER A 89 9.96 -1.06 -16.12
CA SER A 89 9.76 0.18 -15.37
C SER A 89 8.39 0.82 -15.58
N ASN A 90 7.76 0.65 -16.75
CA ASN A 90 6.45 1.26 -17.03
C ASN A 90 5.35 0.47 -16.33
N THR A 91 5.41 -0.86 -16.40
CA THR A 91 4.47 -1.74 -15.67
C THR A 91 4.61 -1.53 -14.17
N LEU A 92 5.84 -1.46 -13.66
CA LEU A 92 6.12 -1.24 -12.24
C LEU A 92 5.54 0.10 -11.74
N GLN A 93 5.76 1.18 -12.49
CA GLN A 93 5.19 2.49 -12.17
C GLN A 93 3.66 2.49 -12.21
N THR A 94 3.07 1.79 -13.19
CA THR A 94 1.62 1.67 -13.31
C THR A 94 1.03 0.96 -12.10
N ARG A 95 1.63 -0.15 -11.68
CA ARG A 95 1.22 -0.90 -10.50
C ARG A 95 1.43 -0.12 -9.21
N TRP A 96 2.53 0.59 -9.07
CA TRP A 96 2.75 1.47 -7.93
C TRP A 96 1.66 2.54 -7.82
N ASN A 97 1.36 3.23 -8.91
CA ASN A 97 0.31 4.25 -8.93
C ASN A 97 -1.07 3.66 -8.58
N ALA A 98 -1.35 2.45 -9.08
CA ALA A 98 -2.58 1.73 -8.78
C ALA A 98 -2.68 1.30 -7.31
N PHE A 99 -1.57 0.86 -6.72
CA PHE A 99 -1.47 0.54 -5.30
C PHE A 99 -1.80 1.78 -4.44
N GLU A 100 -1.09 2.89 -4.65
CA GLU A 100 -1.30 4.14 -3.91
C GLU A 100 -2.75 4.65 -4.05
N GLN A 101 -3.32 4.54 -5.26
CA GLN A 101 -4.71 4.92 -5.50
C GLN A 101 -5.69 4.01 -4.75
N ALA A 102 -5.49 2.69 -4.81
CA ALA A 102 -6.36 1.73 -4.16
C ALA A 102 -6.31 1.86 -2.64
N GLU A 103 -5.12 2.01 -2.04
CA GLU A 103 -4.97 2.24 -0.60
C GLU A 103 -5.73 3.49 -0.14
N ARG A 104 -5.55 4.60 -0.87
CA ARG A 104 -6.22 5.88 -0.59
C ARG A 104 -7.73 5.76 -0.68
N GLU A 105 -8.25 5.15 -1.75
CA GLU A 105 -9.70 5.04 -1.97
C GLU A 105 -10.35 4.01 -1.05
N MET A 106 -9.63 2.98 -0.62
CA MET A 106 -10.12 1.93 0.28
C MET A 106 -9.91 2.27 1.76
N GLY A 107 -9.21 3.37 2.06
CA GLY A 107 -8.82 3.74 3.42
C GLY A 107 -8.11 2.60 4.13
N TRP A 108 -7.21 1.90 3.43
CA TRP A 108 -6.49 0.74 3.95
C TRP A 108 -5.00 1.01 3.98
N GLN A 109 -4.39 0.54 5.05
CA GLN A 109 -2.96 0.54 5.31
C GLN A 109 -2.64 -0.72 6.12
N PRO A 110 -1.49 -1.39 5.88
CA PRO A 110 -1.01 -2.45 6.75
C PRO A 110 -0.80 -1.94 8.19
N GLN A 111 -1.03 -2.80 9.19
CA GLN A 111 -0.88 -2.46 10.60
C GLN A 111 0.56 -2.59 11.11
N ASN A 112 1.39 -3.35 10.40
CA ASN A 112 2.79 -3.59 10.74
C ASN A 112 3.55 -4.16 9.54
N LYS A 113 4.87 -4.19 9.67
CA LYS A 113 5.80 -4.75 8.68
C LYS A 113 5.44 -6.18 8.25
N GLN A 114 5.03 -7.03 9.19
CA GLN A 114 4.69 -8.43 8.89
C GLN A 114 3.45 -8.53 8.00
N GLU A 115 2.42 -7.71 8.25
CA GLU A 115 1.25 -7.62 7.38
C GLU A 115 1.63 -7.15 5.97
N SER A 116 2.49 -6.12 5.87
CA SER A 116 2.99 -5.63 4.57
C SER A 116 3.68 -6.76 3.78
N ILE A 117 4.56 -7.51 4.43
CA ILE A 117 5.29 -8.63 3.82
C ILE A 117 4.30 -9.72 3.39
N ALA A 118 3.39 -10.12 4.27
CA ALA A 118 2.42 -11.18 3.98
C ALA A 118 1.50 -10.80 2.82
N PHE A 119 0.97 -9.57 2.82
CA PHE A 119 0.09 -9.08 1.77
C PHE A 119 0.77 -9.12 0.40
N LEU A 120 1.97 -8.56 0.27
CA LEU A 120 2.74 -8.55 -0.97
C LEU A 120 3.20 -9.95 -1.40
N ALA A 121 3.53 -10.83 -0.44
CA ALA A 121 3.94 -12.21 -0.74
C ALA A 121 2.84 -13.02 -1.42
N HIS A 122 1.57 -12.62 -1.26
CA HIS A 122 0.46 -13.28 -1.91
C HIS A 122 0.18 -12.82 -3.34
N PHE A 123 0.85 -11.77 -3.84
CA PHE A 123 0.53 -11.16 -5.13
C PHE A 123 0.91 -12.05 -6.33
N ALA A 124 0.15 -13.09 -6.63
CA ALA A 124 0.50 -14.06 -7.68
C ALA A 124 0.55 -13.44 -9.08
N HIS A 125 1.25 -14.11 -10.01
CA HIS A 125 1.20 -13.75 -11.43
C HIS A 125 -0.26 -13.75 -11.90
N GLU A 126 -0.66 -12.64 -12.52
CA GLU A 126 -2.00 -12.44 -13.03
C GLU A 126 -2.30 -13.44 -14.14
N THR A 127 -3.53 -13.92 -14.16
CA THR A 127 -4.03 -14.72 -15.26
C THR A 127 -4.64 -13.75 -16.27
N ASP A 128 -4.23 -13.83 -17.54
CA ASP A 128 -4.78 -13.01 -18.61
C ASP A 128 -6.31 -13.09 -18.68
N ALA A 129 -6.95 -12.04 -19.17
CA ALA A 129 -8.39 -12.03 -19.43
C ALA A 129 -8.76 -13.16 -20.42
N ASN A 130 -9.77 -13.94 -20.06
CA ASN A 130 -10.23 -15.10 -20.81
C ASN A 130 -11.77 -15.11 -20.73
N PRO A 131 -12.45 -14.70 -21.81
CA PRO A 131 -13.91 -14.60 -21.81
C PRO A 131 -14.62 -15.96 -21.71
N ASP A 132 -13.93 -17.07 -22.03
CA ASP A 132 -14.48 -18.42 -21.96
C ASP A 132 -14.47 -19.00 -20.54
N LYS A 133 -13.78 -18.35 -19.61
CA LYS A 133 -13.70 -18.78 -18.21
C LYS A 133 -14.26 -17.68 -17.30
N GLN A 134 -15.41 -17.93 -16.70
CA GLN A 134 -15.96 -17.00 -15.72
C GLN A 134 -15.42 -17.31 -14.32
N TYR A 135 -15.10 -16.25 -13.56
CA TYR A 135 -14.75 -16.32 -12.14
C TYR A 135 -13.53 -17.18 -11.75
N TYR A 136 -12.59 -17.42 -12.67
CA TYR A 136 -11.26 -17.93 -12.32
C TYR A 136 -10.39 -16.83 -11.72
N GLY A 137 -9.25 -17.19 -11.15
CA GLY A 137 -8.32 -16.28 -10.50
C GLY A 137 -7.86 -15.15 -11.40
N ARG A 138 -8.10 -13.89 -11.00
CA ARG A 138 -7.62 -12.66 -11.67
C ARG A 138 -7.07 -11.66 -10.65
N GLY A 139 -6.31 -10.70 -11.15
CA GLY A 139 -5.75 -9.60 -10.37
C GLY A 139 -4.72 -10.07 -9.35
N TRP A 140 -4.33 -9.16 -8.45
CA TRP A 140 -3.13 -9.32 -7.64
C TRP A 140 -3.22 -10.51 -6.68
N LEU A 141 -4.39 -10.76 -6.11
CA LEU A 141 -4.63 -11.87 -5.18
C LEU A 141 -5.38 -13.06 -5.81
N GLN A 142 -5.46 -13.16 -7.14
CA GLN A 142 -6.15 -14.26 -7.82
C GLN A 142 -7.60 -14.44 -7.32
N LEU A 143 -8.39 -13.36 -7.31
CA LEU A 143 -9.80 -13.40 -6.93
C LEU A 143 -10.50 -14.49 -7.74
N SER A 144 -11.02 -15.50 -7.05
CA SER A 144 -11.57 -16.73 -7.64
C SER A 144 -12.94 -17.02 -7.07
N TYR A 145 -13.74 -17.79 -7.80
CA TYR A 145 -15.09 -18.26 -7.46
C TYR A 145 -16.20 -17.20 -7.59
N PRO A 146 -17.38 -17.58 -8.12
CA PRO A 146 -18.49 -16.63 -8.36
C PRO A 146 -18.93 -15.85 -7.12
N ALA A 147 -18.93 -16.51 -5.94
CA ALA A 147 -19.32 -15.87 -4.68
C ALA A 147 -18.40 -14.71 -4.29
N ASN A 148 -17.09 -14.85 -4.50
CA ASN A 148 -16.14 -13.80 -4.17
C ASN A 148 -16.23 -12.62 -5.16
N TYR A 149 -16.40 -12.89 -6.46
CA TYR A 149 -16.61 -11.82 -7.43
C TYR A 149 -17.88 -11.01 -7.14
N ARG A 150 -18.97 -11.69 -6.74
CA ARG A 150 -20.20 -11.02 -6.33
C ARG A 150 -20.00 -10.17 -5.08
N ALA A 151 -19.42 -10.75 -4.02
CA ALA A 151 -19.20 -10.04 -2.76
C ALA A 151 -18.22 -8.85 -2.92
N ALA A 152 -17.14 -9.02 -3.69
CA ALA A 152 -16.22 -7.95 -4.02
C ALA A 152 -16.91 -6.86 -4.84
N GLY A 153 -17.71 -7.26 -5.83
CA GLY A 153 -18.44 -6.31 -6.68
C GLY A 153 -19.43 -5.48 -5.89
N ASP A 154 -20.23 -6.11 -5.03
CA ASP A 154 -21.20 -5.45 -4.16
C ASP A 154 -20.48 -4.48 -3.17
N ALA A 155 -19.37 -4.92 -2.57
CA ALA A 155 -18.60 -4.11 -1.63
C ALA A 155 -17.89 -2.91 -2.29
N LEU A 156 -17.40 -3.08 -3.52
CA LEU A 156 -16.69 -2.03 -4.26
C LEU A 156 -17.63 -1.15 -5.10
N GLY A 157 -18.91 -1.49 -5.20
CA GLY A 157 -19.85 -0.83 -6.11
C GLY A 157 -19.51 -1.05 -7.59
N ILE A 158 -18.87 -2.18 -7.91
CA ILE A 158 -18.44 -2.55 -9.26
C ILE A 158 -19.24 -3.77 -9.69
N GLY A 159 -19.91 -3.72 -10.84
CA GLY A 159 -20.71 -4.84 -11.37
C GLY A 159 -19.88 -6.03 -11.87
N LEU A 160 -19.08 -6.67 -11.00
CA LEU A 160 -18.14 -7.74 -11.34
C LEU A 160 -18.80 -9.03 -11.85
N TRP A 161 -20.09 -9.24 -11.56
CA TRP A 161 -20.85 -10.39 -12.05
C TRP A 161 -20.90 -10.47 -13.58
N ASN A 162 -21.13 -9.34 -14.25
CA ASN A 162 -21.17 -9.28 -15.73
C ASN A 162 -19.90 -8.69 -16.34
N ASN A 163 -18.87 -8.43 -15.53
CA ASN A 163 -17.66 -7.72 -15.94
C ASN A 163 -16.41 -8.20 -15.17
N SER A 164 -16.24 -9.52 -15.04
CA SER A 164 -15.13 -10.10 -14.26
C SER A 164 -13.74 -9.76 -14.82
N ASP A 165 -13.63 -9.51 -16.14
CA ASP A 165 -12.37 -9.20 -16.81
C ASP A 165 -11.77 -7.86 -16.42
N VAL A 166 -12.56 -6.96 -15.81
CA VAL A 166 -12.04 -5.70 -15.29
C VAL A 166 -11.03 -5.93 -14.16
N VAL A 167 -11.11 -7.06 -13.45
CA VAL A 167 -10.14 -7.45 -12.41
C VAL A 167 -8.78 -7.84 -13.01
N ALA A 168 -8.72 -8.21 -14.29
CA ALA A 168 -7.48 -8.52 -15.00
C ALA A 168 -6.94 -7.35 -15.83
N THR A 169 -7.78 -6.37 -16.17
CA THR A 169 -7.43 -5.30 -17.12
C THR A 169 -7.33 -3.91 -16.49
N ASN A 170 -7.77 -3.74 -15.25
CA ASN A 170 -7.66 -2.48 -14.50
C ASN A 170 -6.91 -2.70 -13.19
N GLU A 171 -5.67 -2.21 -13.14
CA GLU A 171 -4.75 -2.38 -12.01
C GLU A 171 -5.31 -1.82 -10.68
N VAL A 172 -6.04 -0.69 -10.74
CA VAL A 172 -6.66 -0.12 -9.53
C VAL A 172 -7.76 -1.05 -9.02
N ILE A 173 -8.59 -1.60 -9.90
CA ILE A 173 -9.65 -2.54 -9.50
C ILE A 173 -9.02 -3.86 -9.03
N ALA A 174 -8.00 -4.36 -9.70
CA ALA A 174 -7.25 -5.54 -9.29
C ALA A 174 -6.73 -5.38 -7.84
N CYS A 175 -6.05 -4.26 -7.55
CA CYS A 175 -5.56 -3.95 -6.22
C CYS A 175 -6.70 -3.78 -5.20
N LYS A 176 -7.79 -3.08 -5.55
CA LYS A 176 -8.96 -2.94 -4.67
C LYS A 176 -9.58 -4.28 -4.30
N THR A 177 -9.69 -5.23 -5.24
CA THR A 177 -10.19 -6.58 -4.94
C THR A 177 -9.25 -7.33 -3.99
N ALA A 178 -7.93 -7.14 -4.12
CA ALA A 178 -6.95 -7.71 -3.20
C ALA A 178 -7.09 -7.13 -1.78
N ILE A 179 -7.15 -5.80 -1.66
CA ILE A 179 -7.34 -5.10 -0.38
C ILE A 179 -8.68 -5.50 0.26
N TRP A 180 -9.76 -5.53 -0.52
CA TRP A 180 -11.07 -5.97 -0.06
C TRP A 180 -11.01 -7.40 0.51
N PHE A 181 -10.44 -8.34 -0.24
CA PHE A 181 -10.34 -9.73 0.20
C PHE A 181 -9.55 -9.85 1.50
N TRP A 182 -8.44 -9.12 1.61
CA TRP A 182 -7.60 -9.08 2.80
C TRP A 182 -8.37 -8.60 4.03
N LYS A 183 -9.12 -7.50 3.90
CA LYS A 183 -9.95 -6.91 4.97
C LYS A 183 -11.11 -7.83 5.35
N GLU A 184 -11.89 -8.27 4.37
CA GLU A 184 -13.10 -9.09 4.59
C GLU A 184 -12.77 -10.41 5.30
N ASN A 185 -11.62 -11.00 4.96
CA ASN A 185 -11.18 -12.26 5.55
C ASN A 185 -10.36 -12.11 6.84
N LYS A 186 -10.17 -10.88 7.34
CA LYS A 186 -9.40 -10.55 8.55
C LYS A 186 -7.98 -11.13 8.52
N MET A 187 -7.33 -11.06 7.37
CA MET A 187 -6.00 -11.65 7.16
C MET A 187 -4.94 -11.07 8.09
N ALA A 188 -5.03 -9.78 8.42
CA ALA A 188 -4.17 -9.12 9.40
C ALA A 188 -4.09 -9.87 10.74
N ASN A 189 -5.21 -10.42 11.22
CA ASN A 189 -5.25 -11.16 12.48
C ASN A 189 -4.47 -12.48 12.40
N LEU A 190 -4.57 -13.18 11.26
CA LEU A 190 -3.82 -14.42 11.04
C LEU A 190 -2.32 -14.12 11.00
N VAL A 191 -1.92 -13.06 10.29
CA VAL A 191 -0.51 -12.64 10.23
C VAL A 191 0.01 -12.26 11.61
N ALA A 192 -0.77 -11.52 12.40
CA ALA A 192 -0.40 -11.16 13.77
C ALA A 192 -0.21 -12.38 14.68
N ASN A 193 -0.91 -13.48 14.41
CA ASN A 193 -0.76 -14.76 15.11
C ASN A 193 0.38 -15.64 14.55
N GLY A 194 1.09 -15.20 13.50
CA GLY A 194 2.13 -15.99 12.83
C GLY A 194 1.59 -17.06 11.87
N GLU A 195 0.32 -16.96 11.47
CA GLU A 195 -0.41 -17.98 10.70
C GLU A 195 -0.42 -17.69 9.19
N PHE A 196 0.76 -17.48 8.57
CA PHE A 196 0.86 -17.24 7.12
C PHE A 196 0.35 -18.42 6.26
N ASP A 197 0.39 -19.63 6.80
CA ASP A 197 -0.15 -20.80 6.11
C ASP A 197 -1.68 -20.72 5.99
N GLU A 198 -2.33 -20.14 7.00
CA GLU A 198 -3.78 -19.94 7.03
C GLU A 198 -4.23 -18.81 6.09
N THR A 199 -3.41 -17.79 5.88
CA THR A 199 -3.68 -16.77 4.85
C THR A 199 -3.64 -17.39 3.46
N THR A 200 -2.68 -18.30 3.20
CA THR A 200 -2.63 -19.11 1.96
C THR A 200 -3.88 -19.98 1.81
N ARG A 201 -4.26 -20.71 2.87
CA ARG A 201 -5.43 -21.60 2.85
C ARG A 201 -6.72 -20.86 2.57
N LYS A 202 -6.92 -19.67 3.14
CA LYS A 202 -8.09 -18.83 2.89
C LYS A 202 -8.11 -18.28 1.47
N LEU A 203 -6.95 -17.86 0.96
CA LEU A 203 -6.82 -17.33 -0.38
C LEU A 203 -7.11 -18.38 -1.44
N ASN A 204 -6.46 -19.53 -1.34
CA ASN A 204 -6.62 -20.64 -2.27
C ASN A 204 -6.50 -21.98 -1.53
N PRO A 205 -7.62 -22.59 -1.12
CA PRO A 205 -7.62 -23.86 -0.42
C PRO A 205 -6.90 -24.98 -1.18
N LEU A 206 -6.88 -24.95 -2.52
CA LEU A 206 -6.22 -25.97 -3.34
C LEU A 206 -4.69 -25.96 -3.19
N GLU A 207 -4.09 -24.81 -2.87
CA GLU A 207 -2.65 -24.70 -2.62
C GLU A 207 -2.24 -25.27 -1.27
N PHE A 208 -3.22 -25.49 -0.39
CA PHE A 208 -3.03 -26.06 0.93
C PHE A 208 -3.18 -27.59 0.94
N GLU A 209 -3.69 -28.21 -0.13
CA GLU A 209 -3.90 -29.66 -0.15
C GLU A 209 -2.58 -30.44 0.02
N SER A 210 -2.58 -31.36 1.00
CA SER A 210 -1.48 -32.20 1.50
C SER A 210 -0.28 -31.49 2.17
N ARG A 211 -0.33 -31.33 3.51
CA ARG A 211 0.82 -31.06 4.43
C ARG A 211 1.89 -30.10 3.90
N GLY A 212 1.48 -28.99 3.29
CA GLY A 212 2.40 -28.02 2.70
C GLY A 212 3.08 -28.50 1.43
N GLY A 213 2.27 -28.95 0.47
CA GLY A 213 2.69 -29.28 -0.89
C GLY A 213 3.40 -28.14 -1.63
N PRO A 214 3.84 -28.37 -2.88
CA PRO A 214 4.75 -27.48 -3.60
C PRO A 214 4.28 -26.02 -3.68
N LEU A 215 2.96 -25.79 -3.77
CA LEU A 215 2.38 -24.45 -3.88
C LEU A 215 2.48 -23.66 -2.56
N LEU A 216 2.18 -24.27 -1.41
CA LEU A 216 2.40 -23.63 -0.10
C LEU A 216 3.89 -23.31 0.11
N GLN A 217 4.79 -24.23 -0.28
CA GLN A 217 6.23 -23.97 -0.17
C GLN A 217 6.69 -22.82 -1.06
N SER A 218 6.14 -22.69 -2.27
CA SER A 218 6.39 -21.56 -3.16
C SER A 218 5.96 -20.24 -2.52
N ARG A 219 4.79 -20.19 -1.86
CA ARG A 219 4.35 -18.99 -1.12
C ARG A 219 5.24 -18.67 0.07
N LYS A 220 5.66 -19.67 0.84
CA LYS A 220 6.62 -19.49 1.94
C LYS A 220 7.96 -18.96 1.45
N GLN A 221 8.42 -19.46 0.31
CA GLN A 221 9.64 -18.96 -0.31
C GLN A 221 9.47 -17.50 -0.71
N ARG A 222 8.36 -17.16 -1.35
CA ARG A 222 8.05 -15.78 -1.72
C ARG A 222 7.94 -14.85 -0.51
N TYR A 223 7.33 -15.29 0.59
CA TYR A 223 7.32 -14.53 1.85
C TYR A 223 8.74 -14.17 2.30
N ARG A 224 9.67 -15.14 2.29
CA ARG A 224 11.08 -14.90 2.63
C ARG A 224 11.77 -13.95 1.66
N ASP A 225 11.42 -13.99 0.37
CA ASP A 225 12.02 -13.11 -0.63
C ASP A 225 11.52 -11.67 -0.47
N VAL A 226 10.22 -11.48 -0.22
CA VAL A 226 9.65 -10.18 0.14
C VAL A 226 10.27 -9.65 1.44
N GLU A 227 10.44 -10.48 2.47
CA GLU A 227 11.06 -10.07 3.73
C GLU A 227 12.45 -9.45 3.54
N LYS A 228 13.26 -9.99 2.62
CA LYS A 228 14.58 -9.41 2.28
C LYS A 228 14.48 -7.98 1.76
N CYS A 229 13.46 -7.67 0.98
CA CYS A 229 13.22 -6.31 0.47
C CYS A 229 12.92 -5.30 1.58
N PHE A 230 12.36 -5.76 2.70
CA PHE A 230 12.07 -4.93 3.86
C PHE A 230 13.20 -4.90 4.91
N CYS A 231 14.29 -5.64 4.69
CA CYS A 231 15.49 -5.65 5.54
C CYS A 231 16.67 -4.89 4.92
N ARG A 232 16.60 -4.54 3.62
CA ARG A 232 17.59 -3.73 2.90
C ARG A 232 17.36 -2.22 3.13
N ASN A 233 17.53 -1.77 4.38
CA ASN A 233 17.53 -0.35 4.73
C ASN A 233 18.95 0.16 4.87
#